data_AF-A0A923YB49-F1
#
_entry.id   AF-A0A923YB49-F1
#
_cell.length_a   1.000
_cell.length_b   1.000
_cell.length_c   1.000
_cell.angle_alpha   90.00
_cell.angle_beta   90.00
_cell.angle_gamma   90.00
#
_symmetry.space_group_name_H-M   'P 1'
#
loop_
_entity.id
_entity.type
_entity.pdbx_description
1 polymer ?
#
loop_
_entity_poly.entity_id
_entity_poly.type
_entity_poly.pdbx_seq_one_letter_code
_entity_poly.pdbx_strand_id
1 'polypeptide(L)'
;MPHVNYSLNDILAFDTRFRTTFINSIGGFKTPILIGTTNKKGISNLAIFNSLIPLGAMPPLIGFIVRPDSVERHTLQNILETHAFTVNHVKEE
;
A
#
# COMPACT_ATOMS: atom_id res chain seq x y z
N MET A 1 -27.29 2.25 18.66
CA MET A 1 -25.87 2.04 19.03
C MET A 1 -25.38 3.31 19.69
N PRO A 2 -24.68 3.26 20.84
CA PRO A 2 -24.11 4.47 21.42
C PRO A 2 -23.10 5.08 20.43
N HIS A 3 -23.20 6.39 20.22
CA HIS A 3 -22.24 7.13 19.43
C HIS A 3 -20.98 7.33 20.26
N VAL A 4 -19.87 6.72 19.81
CA VAL A 4 -18.55 6.96 20.39
C VAL A 4 -17.83 7.98 19.52
N ASN A 5 -17.37 9.08 20.13
CA ASN A 5 -16.61 10.12 19.45
C ASN A 5 -15.17 10.08 19.97
N TYR A 6 -14.19 10.10 19.06
CA TYR A 6 -12.78 10.20 19.39
C TYR A 6 -12.23 11.52 18.84
N SER A 7 -11.69 12.35 19.72
CA SER A 7 -10.94 13.54 19.34
C SER A 7 -9.53 13.17 18.88
N LEU A 8 -8.82 14.12 18.27
CA LEU A 8 -7.41 13.94 17.93
C LEU A 8 -6.56 13.57 19.17
N ASN A 9 -6.84 14.19 20.32
CA ASN A 9 -6.10 13.90 21.55
C ASN A 9 -6.35 12.47 22.04
N ASP A 10 -7.57 11.97 21.94
CA ASP A 10 -7.91 10.58 22.29
C ASP A 10 -7.12 9.60 21.40
N ILE A 11 -7.13 9.84 20.09
CA ILE A 11 -6.41 9.00 19.12
C ILE A 11 -4.90 9.01 19.36
N LEU A 12 -4.33 10.19 19.67
CA LEU A 12 -2.90 10.31 19.95
C LEU A 12 -2.51 9.67 21.29
N ALA A 13 -3.43 9.61 22.26
CA ALA A 13 -3.22 8.97 23.56
C ALA A 13 -3.32 7.42 23.52
N PHE A 14 -3.87 6.85 22.46
CA PHE A 14 -3.89 5.40 22.27
C PHE A 14 -2.48 4.81 22.28
N ASP A 15 -2.37 3.57 22.76
CA ASP A 15 -1.13 2.81 22.59
C ASP A 15 -0.81 2.65 21.10
N THR A 16 0.48 2.62 20.79
CA THR A 16 0.96 2.64 19.40
C THR A 16 0.35 1.52 18.56
N ARG A 17 0.22 0.30 19.11
CA ARG A 17 -0.30 -0.85 18.37
C ARG A 17 -1.79 -0.71 18.10
N PHE A 18 -2.57 -0.33 19.09
CA PHE A 18 -4.00 -0.07 18.93
C PHE A 18 -4.24 1.08 17.95
N ARG A 19 -3.52 2.20 18.09
CA ARG A 19 -3.61 3.34 17.16
C ARG A 19 -3.33 2.90 15.72
N THR A 20 -2.28 2.12 15.49
CA THR A 20 -1.95 1.60 14.15
C THR A 20 -3.06 0.72 13.59
N THR A 21 -3.60 -0.22 14.38
CA THR A 21 -4.72 -1.06 13.94
C THR A 21 -5.96 -0.22 13.67
N PHE A 22 -6.33 0.64 14.62
CA PHE A 22 -7.49 1.53 14.54
C PHE A 22 -7.46 2.35 13.24
N ILE A 23 -6.37 3.09 12.99
CA ILE A 23 -6.22 3.91 11.77
C ILE A 23 -6.25 3.05 10.50
N ASN A 24 -5.61 1.87 10.52
CA ASN A 24 -5.61 0.97 9.37
C ASN A 24 -6.99 0.36 9.08
N SER A 25 -7.87 0.28 10.08
CA SER A 25 -9.24 -0.25 9.95
C SER A 25 -10.25 0.79 9.44
N ILE A 26 -10.03 2.09 9.65
CA ILE A 26 -11.00 3.15 9.27
C ILE A 26 -11.35 3.12 7.78
N GLY A 27 -10.37 2.82 6.91
CA GLY A 27 -10.55 2.78 5.46
C GLY A 27 -11.36 1.58 4.95
N GLY A 28 -11.84 0.71 5.83
CA GLY A 28 -12.56 -0.50 5.45
C GLY A 28 -11.66 -1.56 4.81
N PHE A 29 -12.27 -2.37 3.94
CA PHE A 29 -11.58 -3.46 3.25
C PHE A 29 -10.50 -2.93 2.29
N LYS A 30 -9.34 -3.58 2.29
CA LYS A 30 -8.21 -3.27 1.39
C LYS A 30 -7.76 -4.52 0.67
N THR A 31 -7.83 -4.50 -0.65
CA THR A 31 -7.44 -5.64 -1.49
C THR A 31 -5.92 -5.84 -1.46
N PRO A 32 -5.41 -7.01 -1.00
CA PRO A 32 -4.00 -7.32 -1.11
C PRO A 32 -3.62 -7.58 -2.58
N ILE A 33 -2.50 -7.00 -2.98
CA ILE A 33 -1.92 -7.12 -4.31
C ILE A 33 -0.41 -7.35 -4.23
N LEU A 34 0.14 -8.04 -5.22
CA LEU A 34 1.58 -8.24 -5.39
C LEU A 34 2.06 -7.36 -6.54
N ILE A 35 3.05 -6.51 -6.24
CA ILE A 35 3.75 -5.70 -7.22
C ILE A 35 5.03 -6.42 -7.63
N GLY A 36 5.08 -6.87 -8.88
CA GLY A 36 6.24 -7.50 -9.49
C GLY A 36 7.10 -6.46 -10.22
N THR A 37 8.40 -6.51 -10.00
CA THR A 37 9.38 -5.58 -10.62
C THR A 37 10.66 -6.33 -10.95
N THR A 38 11.50 -5.76 -11.82
CA THR A 38 12.86 -6.23 -12.07
C THR A 38 13.80 -5.04 -12.18
N ASN A 39 15.05 -5.19 -11.79
CA ASN A 39 16.06 -4.15 -12.01
C ASN A 39 16.68 -4.26 -13.42
N LYS A 40 17.56 -3.33 -13.80
CA LYS A 40 18.26 -3.34 -15.10
C LYS A 40 19.17 -4.56 -15.32
N LYS A 41 19.50 -5.31 -14.26
CA LYS A 41 20.27 -6.56 -14.31
C LYS A 41 19.38 -7.80 -14.43
N GLY A 42 18.07 -7.64 -14.53
CA GLY A 42 17.11 -8.75 -14.62
C GLY A 42 16.81 -9.45 -13.29
N ILE A 43 17.22 -8.87 -12.16
CA ILE A 43 16.92 -9.44 -10.84
C ILE A 43 15.49 -9.06 -10.44
N SER A 44 14.64 -10.08 -10.33
CA SER A 44 13.23 -9.93 -9.96
C SER A 44 13.05 -9.58 -8.47
N ASN A 45 12.01 -8.79 -8.20
CA ASN A 45 11.56 -8.43 -6.86
C ASN A 45 10.03 -8.46 -6.81
N LEU A 46 9.48 -8.96 -5.71
CA LEU A 46 8.04 -9.08 -5.46
C LEU A 46 7.71 -8.52 -4.08
N ALA A 47 6.71 -7.64 -4.01
CA ALA A 47 6.31 -7.02 -2.74
C ALA A 47 4.78 -6.91 -2.63
N ILE A 48 4.27 -7.11 -1.41
CA ILE A 48 2.84 -7.01 -1.11
C ILE A 48 2.44 -5.57 -0.77
N PHE A 49 1.33 -5.13 -1.35
CA PHE A 49 0.70 -3.84 -1.11
C PHE A 49 -0.81 -4.03 -0.92
N ASN A 50 -1.46 -3.03 -0.33
CA ASN A 50 -2.92 -3.01 -0.16
C ASN A 50 -3.50 -1.61 -0.47
N SER A 51 -2.77 -0.83 -1.26
CA SER A 51 -3.05 0.57 -1.56
C SER A 51 -3.33 0.80 -3.05
N LEU A 52 -3.91 -0.19 -3.76
CA LEU A 52 -4.24 -0.04 -5.17
C LEU A 52 -5.40 0.95 -5.33
N ILE A 53 -5.24 1.95 -6.18
CA ILE A 53 -6.21 3.02 -6.40
C ILE A 53 -6.44 3.17 -7.91
N PRO A 54 -7.64 2.89 -8.44
CA PRO A 54 -8.00 3.27 -9.80
C PRO A 54 -8.02 4.79 -9.94
N LEU A 55 -7.32 5.32 -10.95
CA LEU A 55 -7.24 6.77 -11.20
C LEU A 55 -8.09 7.21 -12.41
N GLY A 56 -8.28 6.33 -13.40
CA GLY A 56 -9.09 6.61 -14.58
C GLY A 56 -9.19 5.40 -15.50
N ALA A 57 -10.26 5.37 -16.31
CA ALA A 57 -10.47 4.31 -17.31
C ALA A 57 -10.04 4.75 -18.73
N MET A 58 -9.91 6.05 -18.97
CA MET A 58 -9.50 6.62 -20.25
C MET A 58 -8.64 7.89 -20.02
N PRO A 59 -7.30 7.78 -20.04
CA PRO A 59 -6.52 6.55 -20.17
C PRO A 59 -6.66 5.61 -18.95
N PRO A 60 -6.39 4.29 -19.11
CA PRO A 60 -6.45 3.33 -18.01
C PRO A 60 -5.27 3.54 -17.06
N LEU A 61 -5.54 4.16 -15.91
CA LEU A 61 -4.53 4.52 -14.91
C LEU A 61 -4.87 3.90 -13.56
N ILE A 62 -3.84 3.32 -12.93
CA ILE A 62 -3.87 2.81 -11.57
C ILE A 62 -2.65 3.36 -10.83
N GLY A 63 -2.83 3.65 -9.54
CA GLY A 63 -1.79 4.10 -8.63
C GLY A 63 -1.69 3.20 -7.41
N PHE A 64 -0.55 3.28 -6.73
CA PHE A 64 -0.39 2.72 -5.40
C PHE A 64 0.58 3.58 -4.58
N ILE A 65 0.49 3.50 -3.25
CA ILE A 65 1.26 4.35 -2.34
C ILE A 65 2.48 3.57 -1.85
N VAL A 66 3.66 4.15 -2.07
CA VAL A 66 4.91 3.70 -1.44
C VAL A 66 5.23 4.64 -0.28
N ARG A 67 5.35 4.10 0.94
CA ARG A 67 5.78 4.89 2.09
C ARG A 67 7.28 5.21 1.94
N PRO A 68 7.68 6.50 1.98
CA PRO A 68 9.08 6.87 2.07
C PRO A 68 9.56 6.46 3.46
N ASP A 69 10.46 5.49 3.53
CA ASP A 69 11.05 5.06 4.80
C ASP A 69 12.53 4.73 4.58
N SER A 70 13.29 4.82 5.67
CA SER A 70 14.75 4.81 5.79
C SER A 70 15.50 3.54 5.32
N VAL A 71 14.81 2.62 4.64
CA VAL A 71 15.31 1.29 4.26
C VAL A 71 15.16 1.09 2.76
N GLU A 72 16.09 0.36 2.17
CA GLU A 72 16.16 0.10 0.73
C GLU A 72 14.85 -0.52 0.20
N ARG A 73 14.23 0.13 -0.80
CA ARG A 73 12.98 -0.31 -1.41
C ARG A 73 13.19 -0.61 -2.90
N HIS A 74 13.55 -1.86 -3.19
CA HIS A 74 13.77 -2.32 -4.56
C HIS A 74 12.57 -2.08 -5.47
N THR A 75 11.33 -2.18 -4.98
CA THR A 75 10.12 -1.97 -5.82
C THR A 75 10.08 -0.58 -6.46
N LEU A 76 10.23 0.48 -5.67
CA LEU A 76 10.15 1.85 -6.20
C LEU A 76 11.37 2.15 -7.08
N GLN A 77 12.55 1.75 -6.64
CA GLN A 77 13.78 1.93 -7.42
C GLN A 77 13.67 1.24 -8.79
N ASN A 78 13.26 -0.03 -8.82
CA ASN A 78 13.06 -0.78 -10.06
C ASN A 78 12.06 -0.09 -10.99
N ILE A 79 10.94 0.41 -10.45
CA ILE A 79 9.92 1.14 -11.23
C ILE A 79 10.50 2.42 -11.82
N LEU A 80 11.25 3.20 -11.03
CA LEU A 80 11.85 4.45 -11.50
C LEU A 80 12.95 4.20 -12.55
N GLU A 81 13.69 3.09 -12.43
CA GLU A 81 14.77 2.73 -13.36
C GLU A 81 14.28 2.09 -14.66
N THR A 82 13.20 1.31 -14.61
CA THR A 82 12.71 0.50 -15.74
C THR A 82 11.39 1.00 -16.33
N HIS A 83 10.67 1.88 -15.64
CA HIS A 83 9.34 2.38 -15.99
C HIS A 83 8.29 1.28 -16.21
N ALA A 84 8.50 0.10 -15.62
CA ALA A 84 7.63 -1.05 -15.77
C ALA A 84 7.41 -1.80 -14.45
N PHE A 85 6.22 -2.33 -14.27
CA PHE A 85 5.85 -3.25 -13.19
C PHE A 85 4.59 -4.04 -13.55
N THR A 86 4.30 -5.07 -12.76
CA THR A 86 3.05 -5.83 -12.84
C THR A 86 2.26 -5.73 -11.54
N VAL A 87 0.93 -5.85 -11.64
CA VAL A 87 0.01 -5.90 -10.50
C VAL A 87 -0.73 -7.23 -10.55
N ASN A 88 -0.68 -7.97 -9.45
CA ASN A 88 -1.28 -9.30 -9.36
C ASN A 88 -2.16 -9.37 -8.12
N HIS A 89 -3.42 -9.75 -8.26
CA HIS A 89 -4.31 -9.93 -7.12
C HIS A 89 -3.94 -11.19 -6.34
N VAL A 90 -3.85 -11.08 -5.01
CA VAL A 90 -3.74 -12.25 -4.14
C VAL A 90 -5.09 -12.97 -4.15
N LYS A 91 -5.05 -14.29 -4.28
CA LYS A 91 -6.22 -15.17 -4.19
C LYS A 91 -6.01 -16.17 -3.07
N GLU A 92 -7.10 -16.61 -2.47
CA GLU A 92 -7.13 -17.81 -1.63
C GLU A 92 -7.03 -19.02 -2.58
N GLU A 93 -6.24 -20.05 -2.21
CA GLU A 93 -5.99 -21.23 -3.04
C GLU A 93 -7.25 -22.07 -3.29
#